data_AF-V4IXQ2-F1
#
_entry.id   AF-V4IXQ2-F1
#
_cell.length_a   1.000
_cell.length_b   1.000
_cell.length_c   1.000
_cell.angle_alpha   90.00
_cell.angle_beta   90.00
_cell.angle_gamma   90.00
#
_symmetry.space_group_name_H-M   'P 1'
#
loop_
_entity.id
_entity.type
_entity.pdbx_description
1 polymer ?
#
loop_
_entity_poly.entity_id
_entity_poly.type
_entity_poly.pdbx_seq_one_letter_code
_entity_poly.pdbx_strand_id
1 'polypeptide(L)' 'MATNLAIDDSLLHEALKIGGLKTKKDTVNLALKEFVNRRKQLEITTLFGKMDPDPDYDYKSGRSR' A
#
# COMPACT_ATOMS: atom_id res chain seq x y z
N MET A 1 -8.47 0.63 -20.50
CA MET A 1 -8.47 -0.19 -21.73
C MET A 1 -8.69 -1.64 -21.36
N ALA A 2 -9.32 -2.42 -22.23
CA ALA A 2 -9.30 -3.87 -22.11
C ALA A 2 -7.95 -4.37 -22.64
N THR A 3 -7.25 -5.18 -21.85
CA THR A 3 -5.96 -5.76 -22.21
C THR A 3 -6.08 -7.26 -22.02
N ASN A 4 -5.75 -8.04 -23.05
CA ASN A 4 -5.84 -9.49 -22.97
C ASN A 4 -4.58 -10.02 -22.26
N LEU A 5 -4.65 -10.10 -20.93
CA LEU A 5 -3.56 -10.59 -20.09
C LEU A 5 -3.92 -12.00 -19.62
N ALA A 6 -2.99 -12.94 -19.76
CA ALA A 6 -3.12 -14.25 -19.14
C ALA A 6 -2.96 -14.08 -17.62
N ILE A 7 -4.02 -14.36 -16.87
CA ILE A 7 -4.06 -14.32 -15.40
C ILE A 7 -4.57 -15.68 -14.93
N ASP A 8 -4.00 -16.19 -13.85
CA ASP A 8 -4.51 -17.39 -13.20
C ASP A 8 -5.94 -17.13 -12.66
N ASP A 9 -6.93 -17.81 -13.24
CA ASP A 9 -8.33 -17.66 -12.86
C ASP A 9 -8.60 -18.11 -11.42
N SER A 10 -7.85 -19.10 -10.91
CA SER A 10 -8.02 -19.59 -9.54
C SER A 10 -7.62 -18.51 -8.53
N LEU A 11 -6.47 -17.87 -8.76
CA LEU A 11 -5.97 -16.77 -7.96
C LEU A 11 -6.90 -15.55 -8.03
N LEU A 12 -7.42 -15.24 -9.23
CA LEU A 12 -8.33 -14.13 -9.42
C LEU A 12 -9.67 -14.35 -8.69
N HIS A 13 -10.19 -15.58 -8.69
CA HIS A 13 -11.40 -15.92 -7.94
C HIS A 13 -11.18 -15.84 -6.42
N GLU A 14 -10.02 -16.29 -5.94
CA GLU A 14 -9.66 -16.16 -4.53
C GLU A 14 -9.55 -14.69 -4.12
N ALA A 15 -8.83 -13.88 -4.90
CA ALA A 15 -8.70 -12.44 -4.67
C ALA A 15 -10.06 -11.72 -4.69
N LEU A 16 -10.97 -12.12 -5.59
CA LEU A 16 -12.31 -11.55 -5.68
C LEU A 16 -13.15 -11.90 -4.44
N LYS A 17 -13.06 -13.15 -3.95
CA LYS A 17 -13.74 -13.62 -2.74
C LYS A 17 -13.21 -12.93 -1.49
N ILE A 18 -11.88 -12.83 -1.33
CA ILE A 18 -11.23 -12.20 -0.18
C ILE A 18 -11.45 -10.67 -0.20
N GLY A 19 -11.33 -10.05 -1.38
CA GLY A 19 -11.50 -8.61 -1.55
C GLY A 19 -12.96 -8.13 -1.47
N GLY A 20 -13.94 -9.04 -1.52
CA GLY A 20 -15.37 -8.70 -1.49
C GLY A 20 -15.83 -7.87 -2.69
N LEU A 21 -15.12 -7.97 -3.81
CA LEU A 21 -15.36 -7.15 -5.00
C LEU A 21 -16.33 -7.82 -5.97
N LYS A 22 -17.08 -7.01 -6.71
CA LYS A 22 -18.10 -7.51 -7.64
C LYS A 22 -17.53 -7.93 -9.00
N THR A 23 -16.39 -7.38 -9.40
CA THR A 23 -15.85 -7.61 -10.75
C THR A 23 -14.39 -8.02 -10.74
N LYS A 24 -14.02 -8.87 -11.71
CA LYS A 24 -12.63 -9.26 -11.99
C LYS A 24 -11.75 -8.03 -12.26
N LYS A 25 -12.27 -7.04 -12.98
CA LYS A 25 -11.58 -5.79 -13.30
C LYS A 25 -11.21 -4.99 -12.04
N ASP A 26 -12.17 -4.82 -11.13
CA ASP A 26 -11.92 -4.06 -9.89
C ASP A 26 -10.92 -4.79 -9.00
N THR A 27 -11.00 -6.13 -8.98
CA THR A 27 -10.04 -6.99 -8.25
C THR A 27 -8.62 -6.80 -8.76
N VAL A 28 -8.42 -6.84 -10.07
CA VAL A 28 -7.09 -6.62 -10.69
C VAL A 28 -6.58 -5.20 -10.41
N ASN A 29 -7.43 -4.18 -10.57
CA ASN A 29 -7.03 -2.79 -10.33
C ASN A 29 -6.65 -2.54 -8.86
N LEU A 30 -7.43 -3.10 -7.93
CA LEU A 30 -7.12 -2.99 -6.51
C LEU A 30 -5.80 -3.69 -6.18
N ALA A 31 -5.61 -4.93 -6.64
CA ALA A 31 -4.39 -5.69 -6.40
C ALA A 31 -3.14 -4.96 -6.92
N LEU A 32 -3.21 -4.36 -8.12
CA LEU A 32 -2.12 -3.55 -8.67
C LEU A 32 -1.86 -2.30 -7.83
N LYS A 33 -2.92 -1.61 -7.39
CA LYS A 33 -2.79 -0.42 -6.54
C LYS A 33 -2.12 -0.75 -5.20
N GLU A 34 -2.52 -1.83 -4.57
CA GLU A 34 -1.93 -2.31 -3.31
C GLU A 34 -0.49 -2.75 -3.50
N PHE A 35 -0.18 -3.48 -4.57
CA PHE A 35 1.17 -3.89 -4.91
C PHE A 35 2.12 -2.69 -5.04
N VAL A 36 1.70 -1.68 -5.81
CA VAL A 36 2.47 -0.43 -5.98
C VAL A 36 2.60 0.30 -4.65
N ASN A 37 1.52 0.45 -3.89
CA ASN A 37 1.55 1.16 -2.61
C ASN A 37 2.47 0.47 -1.59
N ARG A 38 2.43 -0.86 -1.50
CA ARG A 38 3.31 -1.64 -0.62
C ARG A 38 4.79 -1.42 -0.98
N ARG A 39 5.12 -1.32 -2.27
CA ARG A 39 6.49 -1.01 -2.72
C ARG A 39 6.89 0.42 -2.40
N LYS A 40 6.01 1.40 -2.63
CA LYS A 40 6.26 2.80 -2.28
C LYS A 40 6.46 3.00 -0.78
N GLN A 41 5.71 2.28 0.06
CA GLN A 41 5.89 2.35 1.51
C GLN A 41 7.29 1.92 1.96
N LEU A 42 7.94 0.99 1.25
CA LEU A 42 9.32 0.61 1.54
C LEU A 42 10.30 1.77 1.33
N GLU A 43 9.98 2.75 0.48
CA GLU A 43 10.81 3.93 0.24
C GLU A 43 10.93 4.83 1.49
N ILE A 44 10.02 4.70 2.48
CA ILE A 44 10.13 5.42 3.76
C ILE A 44 11.45 5.07 4.46
N THR A 45 11.97 3.85 4.28
CA THR A 45 13.28 3.46 4.83
C THR A 45 14.42 4.36 4.34
N THR A 46 14.29 4.93 3.14
CA THR A 46 15.28 5.82 2.56
C THR A 46 15.29 7.23 3.18
N LEU A 47 14.27 7.58 3.98
CA LEU A 47 14.17 8.87 4.66
C LEU A 47 14.86 8.87 6.03
N PHE A 48 15.12 7.70 6.61
CA PHE A 48 15.83 7.60 7.90
C PHE A 48 17.23 8.20 7.78
N GLY A 49 17.60 9.06 8.72
CA GLY A 49 18.90 9.73 8.75
C GLY A 49 19.07 10.85 7.73
N LYS A 50 18.05 11.16 6.91
CA LYS A 50 18.04 12.31 5.99
C LYS A 50 17.30 13.54 6.50
N MET A 51 16.63 13.41 7.64
CA MET A 51 15.88 14.49 8.25
C MET A 51 16.52 14.85 9.58
N ASP A 52 16.93 16.11 9.71
CA ASP A 52 17.39 16.64 10.99
C ASP A 52 16.19 16.90 11.90
N PRO A 53 16.25 16.48 13.17
CA PRO A 53 15.21 16.82 14.13
C PRO A 53 15.16 18.33 14.33
N ASP A 54 13.95 18.87 14.44
CA ASP A 54 13.75 20.27 14.84
C ASP A 54 14.37 20.47 16.24
N PRO A 55 15.34 21.40 16.40
CA PRO A 55 16.03 21.64 17.67
C PRO A 55 15.09 21.98 18.83
N ASP A 56 13.95 22.60 18.53
CA ASP A 56 13.00 23.10 19.52
C ASP A 56 11.89 22.08 19.83
N TYR A 57 11.90 20.90 19.19
CA TYR A 57 10.87 19.87 19.37
C TYR A 57 11.10 19.04 20.64
N ASP A 58 10.39 19.37 21.72
CA ASP A 58 10.32 18.54 22.92
C ASP A 58 9.21 17.47 22.85
N TYR A 59 9.58 16.25 22.48
CA TYR A 59 8.68 15.09 22.46
C TYR A 59 8.17 14.65 23.84
N LYS A 60 8.73 15.16 24.95
CA LYS A 60 8.29 14.83 26.33
C LYS A 60 7.22 15.78 26.85
N SER A 61 7.02 16.95 26.24
CA SER A 61 5.98 17.91 26.59
C SER A 61 4.58 17.30 26.67
N GLY A 62 4.26 16.32 25.80
CA GLY A 62 2.98 15.61 25.80
C GLY A 62 2.81 14.53 26.90
N ARG A 63 3.84 14.31 27.75
CA ARG A 63 3.82 13.27 28.80
C ARG A 63 3.39 13.79 30.16
N SER A 64 3.39 15.10 30.37
CA SER A 64 2.89 15.69 31.60
C SER A 64 1.35 15.76 31.54
N ARG A 65 0.70 14.92 32.34
CA ARG A 65 -0.68 15.06 32.77
C ARG A 65 -0.70 15.43 34.24
#